data_AF-A0A519DKG7-F1
#
_entry.id   AF-A0A519DKG7-F1
#
_cell.length_a   1.000
_cell.length_b   1.000
_cell.length_c   1.000
_cell.angle_alpha   90.00
_cell.angle_beta   90.00
_cell.angle_gamma   90.00
#
_symmetry.space_group_name_H-M   'P 1'
#
loop_
_entity.id
_entity.type
_entity.pdbx_description
1 polymer ?
#
loop_
_entity_poly.entity_id
_entity_poly.type
_entity_poly.pdbx_seq_one_letter_code
_entity_poly.pdbx_strand_id
1 'polypeptide(L)'
;MFKRAWLLPLVVSFALLIAFPQEINSIELLIQPSFIDSDNDGYNDSDDDFPNHPDAWSDSDGDGYADQPNTNISDDCPNTYGLSRIHMMGCRDIDQDWIPDILDDDIDGDGISNELEVASSNALMKYDIFNASSTPLDSDFDTIPDIVDLDDDNDGWPDLIEEDRGSDTFDEDDTPFTMYGASSGFFFVPGVGFTNQYHIEGFEVSLSWLFSALSSELIIPIGLIPIYAFIRFFRTKNFRLFDAAISEVSLLKDLREIEKEINSAMRDRKLHTHHGIILRNAIERKEDELDDDWFLEYGPTRKKTSTEEE
;
A
#
# COMPACT_ATOMS: atom_id res chain seq x y z
N MET A 1 1.21 -88.10 12.17
CA MET A 1 1.18 -89.58 12.12
C MET A 1 1.66 -90.10 13.47
N PHE A 2 0.83 -90.90 14.14
CA PHE A 2 1.16 -91.91 15.16
C PHE A 2 1.63 -91.40 16.55
N LYS A 3 0.76 -91.47 17.58
CA LYS A 3 0.40 -92.66 18.42
C LYS A 3 1.29 -92.67 19.68
N ARG A 4 0.88 -92.86 20.93
CA ARG A 4 -0.22 -93.53 21.67
C ARG A 4 -0.07 -93.05 23.14
N ALA A 5 -1.04 -92.74 24.00
CA ALA A 5 -2.32 -93.35 24.37
C ALA A 5 -2.18 -94.68 25.18
N TRP A 6 -2.91 -94.73 26.32
CA TRP A 6 -3.27 -95.90 27.19
C TRP A 6 -2.16 -96.34 28.18
N LEU A 7 -2.37 -96.64 29.48
CA LEU A 7 -3.52 -97.05 30.30
C LEU A 7 -3.13 -97.06 31.80
N LEU A 8 -4.08 -96.70 32.68
CA LEU A 8 -4.20 -97.11 34.11
C LEU A 8 -4.45 -98.64 34.22
N PRO A 9 -4.36 -99.36 35.38
CA PRO A 9 -4.90 -98.93 36.70
C PRO A 9 -4.30 -99.53 38.01
N LEU A 10 -4.82 -98.99 39.15
CA LEU A 10 -5.17 -99.63 40.43
C LEU A 10 -4.16 -100.51 41.19
N VAL A 11 -3.77 -100.10 42.42
CA VAL A 11 -3.89 -100.91 43.66
C VAL A 11 -4.11 -100.00 44.89
N VAL A 12 -4.95 -100.52 45.79
CA VAL A 12 -5.59 -100.00 47.01
C VAL A 12 -4.71 -100.02 48.28
N SER A 13 -5.03 -99.12 49.22
CA SER A 13 -4.80 -99.14 50.69
C SER A 13 -3.38 -99.08 51.27
N PHE A 14 -3.13 -98.04 52.10
CA PHE A 14 -2.96 -98.24 53.54
C PHE A 14 -3.13 -96.90 54.29
N ALA A 15 -3.92 -96.92 55.36
CA ALA A 15 -4.08 -95.81 56.29
C ALA A 15 -2.88 -95.70 57.23
N LEU A 16 -2.37 -94.48 57.45
CA LEU A 16 -1.63 -94.16 58.67
C LEU A 16 -1.82 -92.68 59.03
N LEU A 17 -2.69 -92.45 60.02
CA LEU A 17 -2.76 -91.23 60.80
C LEU A 17 -1.43 -91.03 61.52
N ILE A 18 -0.70 -89.98 61.17
CA ILE A 18 0.30 -89.39 62.05
C ILE A 18 -0.05 -87.91 62.21
N ALA A 19 -0.50 -87.58 63.42
CA ALA A 19 -0.63 -86.23 63.90
C ALA A 19 0.76 -85.59 64.02
N PHE A 20 0.95 -84.43 63.44
CA PHE A 20 2.04 -83.51 63.79
C PHE A 20 1.45 -82.19 64.27
N PRO A 21 2.05 -81.57 65.29
CA PRO A 21 1.46 -80.46 66.03
C PRO A 21 1.48 -79.18 65.20
N GLN A 22 0.48 -78.34 65.46
CA GLN A 22 0.53 -76.92 65.14
C GLN A 22 1.65 -76.28 65.96
N GLU A 23 2.56 -75.58 65.31
CA GLU A 23 3.32 -74.51 65.94
C GLU A 23 3.50 -73.35 64.96
N ILE A 24 3.08 -72.19 65.44
CA ILE A 24 2.92 -70.91 64.75
C ILE A 24 4.29 -70.22 64.74
N ASN A 25 4.65 -69.55 63.63
CA ASN A 25 5.26 -68.22 63.59
C ASN A 25 6.02 -68.00 62.28
N SER A 26 5.49 -67.13 61.42
CA SER A 26 6.27 -65.99 60.94
C SER A 26 5.37 -65.12 60.06
N ILE A 27 4.87 -64.06 60.69
CA ILE A 27 4.85 -62.68 60.19
C ILE A 27 4.20 -62.49 58.81
N GLU A 28 3.01 -61.89 58.83
CA GLU A 28 2.48 -61.10 57.70
C GLU A 28 3.59 -60.21 57.15
N LEU A 29 4.10 -60.53 55.96
CA LEU A 29 4.75 -59.53 55.13
C LEU A 29 3.65 -58.86 54.30
N LEU A 30 2.85 -58.03 54.98
CA LEU A 30 2.19 -56.93 54.33
C LEU A 30 3.31 -56.02 53.83
N ILE A 31 3.62 -56.11 52.54
CA ILE A 31 4.30 -55.03 51.83
C ILE A 31 3.33 -53.86 51.95
N GLN A 32 3.50 -53.04 52.99
CA GLN A 32 3.00 -51.67 52.95
C GLN A 32 3.68 -51.09 51.71
N PRO A 33 2.95 -50.63 50.68
CA PRO A 33 3.57 -49.73 49.72
C PRO A 33 4.27 -48.66 50.54
N SER A 34 5.54 -48.37 50.22
CA SER A 34 6.27 -47.31 50.89
C SER A 34 5.49 -46.03 50.68
N PHE A 35 4.71 -45.63 51.68
CA PHE A 35 4.02 -44.36 51.71
C PHE A 35 5.10 -43.34 52.06
N ILE A 36 5.63 -42.69 51.04
CA ILE A 36 6.57 -41.59 51.14
C ILE A 36 5.76 -40.36 50.79
N ASP A 37 5.77 -39.37 51.67
CA ASP A 37 4.95 -38.16 51.57
C ASP A 37 5.87 -37.02 52.01
N SER A 38 6.48 -36.41 51.00
CA SER A 38 7.63 -35.51 51.13
C SER A 38 7.25 -34.11 51.61
N ASP A 39 6.02 -33.66 51.35
CA ASP A 39 5.49 -32.35 51.75
C ASP A 39 4.36 -32.42 52.78
N ASN A 40 3.88 -33.61 53.12
CA ASN A 40 2.91 -33.89 54.17
C ASN A 40 1.49 -33.36 53.92
N ASP A 41 1.06 -33.37 52.66
CA ASP A 41 -0.29 -33.00 52.26
C ASP A 41 -1.31 -34.17 52.33
N GLY A 42 -0.79 -35.40 52.50
CA GLY A 42 -1.58 -36.63 52.62
C GLY A 42 -1.65 -37.48 51.34
N TYR A 43 -0.98 -37.06 50.28
CA TYR A 43 -0.74 -37.83 49.07
C TYR A 43 0.63 -38.50 49.13
N ASN A 44 0.79 -39.60 48.39
CA ASN A 44 2.03 -40.36 48.34
C ASN A 44 2.85 -39.84 47.16
N ASP A 45 4.15 -39.60 47.33
CA ASP A 45 5.08 -39.07 46.31
C ASP A 45 4.99 -39.76 44.93
N SER A 46 4.50 -41.00 44.86
CA SER A 46 4.34 -41.73 43.59
C SER A 46 3.04 -41.44 42.85
N ASP A 47 2.03 -40.94 43.55
CA ASP A 47 0.67 -40.62 43.06
C ASP A 47 0.38 -39.11 43.14
N ASP A 48 1.35 -38.33 43.60
CA ASP A 48 1.31 -36.88 43.74
C ASP A 48 2.09 -36.26 42.58
N ASP A 49 1.42 -35.43 41.77
CA ASP A 49 2.05 -34.76 40.64
C ASP A 49 3.01 -33.64 41.08
N PHE A 50 2.88 -33.15 42.32
CA PHE A 50 3.72 -32.12 42.93
C PHE A 50 4.29 -32.50 44.33
N PRO A 51 5.14 -33.54 44.48
CA PRO A 51 5.58 -34.10 45.78
C PRO A 51 6.36 -33.19 46.75
N ASN A 52 6.57 -31.93 46.41
CA ASN A 52 7.27 -30.95 47.25
C ASN A 52 6.41 -29.70 47.53
N HIS A 53 5.14 -29.72 47.13
CA HIS A 53 4.20 -28.62 47.24
C HIS A 53 3.01 -29.00 48.13
N PRO A 54 3.01 -28.65 49.42
CA PRO A 54 2.02 -29.14 50.40
C PRO A 54 0.58 -28.70 50.15
N ASP A 55 0.35 -27.81 49.19
CA ASP A 55 -0.96 -27.26 48.82
C ASP A 55 -1.44 -27.76 47.43
N ALA A 56 -0.68 -28.64 46.75
CA ALA A 56 -0.94 -29.09 45.38
C ALA A 56 -0.59 -30.57 45.22
N TRP A 57 -1.47 -31.36 44.61
CA TRP A 57 -1.29 -32.82 44.50
C TRP A 57 -1.75 -33.44 43.18
N SER A 58 -2.32 -32.64 42.27
CA SER A 58 -3.00 -33.14 41.06
C SER A 58 -2.74 -32.20 39.88
N ASP A 59 -2.40 -32.79 38.74
CA ASP A 59 -2.26 -32.17 37.43
C ASP A 59 -3.10 -32.98 36.42
N SER A 60 -4.38 -32.63 36.27
CA SER A 60 -5.34 -33.46 35.55
C SER A 60 -5.08 -33.56 34.04
N ASP A 61 -4.47 -32.55 33.43
CA ASP A 61 -4.17 -32.51 32.00
C ASP A 61 -2.68 -32.63 31.67
N GLY A 62 -1.80 -32.63 32.69
CA GLY A 62 -0.40 -32.97 32.59
C GLY A 62 0.47 -31.83 32.08
N ASP A 63 0.06 -30.59 32.29
CA ASP A 63 0.72 -29.40 31.76
C ASP A 63 1.75 -28.77 32.72
N GLY A 64 1.81 -29.28 33.95
CA GLY A 64 2.73 -28.85 35.00
C GLY A 64 2.19 -27.74 35.90
N TYR A 65 0.91 -27.39 35.78
CA TYR A 65 0.18 -26.54 36.72
C TYR A 65 -0.80 -27.34 37.57
N ALA A 66 -1.04 -26.87 38.79
CA ALA A 66 -1.79 -27.62 39.79
C ALA A 66 -3.29 -27.32 39.73
N ASP A 67 -4.13 -28.35 39.76
CA ASP A 67 -5.60 -28.22 39.79
C ASP A 67 -6.10 -27.44 41.01
N GLN A 68 -5.31 -27.42 42.09
CA GLN A 68 -5.65 -26.79 43.35
C GLN A 68 -5.61 -25.26 43.24
N PRO A 69 -6.70 -24.54 43.55
CA PRO A 69 -6.74 -23.09 43.46
C PRO A 69 -6.02 -22.40 44.63
N ASN A 70 -5.63 -21.13 44.43
CA ASN A 70 -4.97 -20.26 45.42
C ASN A 70 -3.54 -20.68 45.80
N THR A 71 -2.83 -21.39 44.94
CA THR A 71 -1.39 -21.63 45.05
C THR A 71 -0.64 -20.74 44.06
N ASN A 72 0.69 -20.70 44.13
CA ASN A 72 1.52 -19.97 43.17
C ASN A 72 1.78 -20.76 41.87
N ILE A 73 1.28 -21.99 41.80
CA ILE A 73 1.38 -22.90 40.65
C ILE A 73 -0.01 -23.35 40.19
N SER A 74 -1.08 -22.71 40.68
CA SER A 74 -2.44 -23.05 40.30
C SER A 74 -2.64 -22.89 38.80
N ASP A 75 -3.31 -23.87 38.23
CA ASP A 75 -3.82 -23.84 36.86
C ASP A 75 -5.14 -23.06 36.81
N ASP A 76 -5.24 -22.10 35.90
CA ASP A 76 -6.46 -21.37 35.58
C ASP A 76 -7.36 -22.15 34.59
N CYS A 77 -6.82 -23.17 33.92
CA CYS A 77 -7.48 -24.09 33.00
C CYS A 77 -7.31 -25.60 33.34
N PRO A 78 -7.73 -26.11 34.53
CA PRO A 78 -7.43 -27.47 35.06
C PRO A 78 -7.85 -28.71 34.26
N ASN A 79 -8.44 -28.54 33.09
CA ASN A 79 -8.90 -29.64 32.23
C ASN A 79 -8.48 -29.43 30.77
N THR A 80 -7.62 -28.47 30.49
CA THR A 80 -7.18 -28.10 29.15
C THR A 80 -5.70 -27.77 29.17
N TYR A 81 -4.91 -28.77 28.76
CA TYR A 81 -3.46 -28.66 28.64
C TYR A 81 -3.03 -27.32 28.01
N GLY A 82 -2.19 -26.59 28.74
CA GLY A 82 -1.74 -25.27 28.34
C GLY A 82 -0.38 -24.90 28.92
N LEU A 83 0.31 -23.95 28.31
CA LEU A 83 1.64 -23.52 28.79
C LEU A 83 1.70 -22.01 29.10
N SER A 84 0.55 -21.33 29.05
CA SER A 84 0.44 -19.90 29.30
C SER A 84 0.99 -19.53 30.70
N ARG A 85 1.47 -18.29 30.83
CA ARG A 85 2.11 -17.78 32.05
C ARG A 85 1.71 -16.35 32.40
N ILE A 86 1.18 -15.61 31.43
CA ILE A 86 0.84 -14.20 31.57
C ILE A 86 -0.68 -14.09 31.71
N HIS A 87 -1.14 -13.39 32.75
CA HIS A 87 -2.54 -13.21 33.15
C HIS A 87 -3.26 -14.49 33.62
N MET A 88 -3.09 -15.61 32.92
CA MET A 88 -3.62 -16.93 33.29
C MET A 88 -2.54 -18.00 33.09
N MET A 89 -2.38 -18.92 34.03
CA MET A 89 -1.42 -20.02 33.95
C MET A 89 -2.10 -21.34 33.56
N GLY A 90 -1.40 -22.22 32.84
CA GLY A 90 -1.90 -23.54 32.41
C GLY A 90 -3.03 -23.50 31.38
N CYS A 91 -3.27 -22.34 30.77
CA CYS A 91 -4.23 -22.22 29.68
C CYS A 91 -3.56 -22.41 28.32
N ARG A 92 -4.39 -22.82 27.36
CA ARG A 92 -3.99 -23.05 25.96
C ARG A 92 -3.31 -21.81 25.38
N ASP A 93 -2.19 -22.04 24.71
CA ASP A 93 -1.27 -21.04 24.17
C ASP A 93 -0.66 -21.66 22.90
N ILE A 94 -1.22 -21.31 21.74
CA ILE A 94 -0.93 -21.94 20.44
C ILE A 94 0.44 -21.54 19.90
N ASP A 95 0.79 -20.27 19.99
CA ASP A 95 2.03 -19.70 19.45
C ASP A 95 3.20 -19.70 20.46
N GLN A 96 2.91 -20.00 21.73
CA GLN A 96 3.85 -20.11 22.85
C GLN A 96 4.49 -18.76 23.26
N ASP A 97 3.76 -17.66 23.10
CA ASP A 97 4.17 -16.33 23.56
C ASP A 97 3.90 -16.08 25.06
N TRP A 98 3.29 -17.06 25.73
CA TRP A 98 2.91 -17.12 27.15
C TRP A 98 1.58 -16.44 27.50
N ILE A 99 0.90 -15.84 26.53
CA ILE A 99 -0.45 -15.31 26.66
C ILE A 99 -1.42 -16.46 26.29
N PRO A 100 -2.51 -16.67 27.06
CA PRO A 100 -3.47 -17.69 26.69
C PRO A 100 -4.31 -17.26 25.47
N ASP A 101 -4.68 -18.20 24.59
CA ASP A 101 -5.45 -17.97 23.35
C ASP A 101 -6.69 -17.06 23.55
N ILE A 102 -7.32 -17.11 24.72
CA ILE A 102 -8.53 -16.35 25.04
C ILE A 102 -8.27 -14.85 25.28
N LEU A 103 -7.04 -14.48 25.60
CA LEU A 103 -6.60 -13.10 25.84
C LEU A 103 -5.59 -12.62 24.80
N ASP A 104 -5.24 -13.46 23.85
CA ASP A 104 -4.27 -13.17 22.82
C ASP A 104 -4.95 -12.53 21.59
N ASP A 105 -4.35 -11.46 21.11
CA ASP A 105 -4.81 -10.72 19.94
C ASP A 105 -4.22 -11.31 18.64
N ASP A 106 -3.20 -12.17 18.71
CA ASP A 106 -2.54 -12.88 17.60
C ASP A 106 -2.27 -14.34 18.00
N ILE A 107 -3.32 -15.17 18.00
CA ILE A 107 -3.31 -16.49 18.66
C ILE A 107 -2.29 -17.47 18.03
N ASP A 108 -1.96 -17.31 16.76
CA ASP A 108 -1.02 -18.19 16.07
C ASP A 108 0.37 -17.57 15.85
N GLY A 109 0.55 -16.31 16.26
CA GLY A 109 1.83 -15.62 16.33
C GLY A 109 2.44 -15.37 14.95
N ASP A 110 1.62 -15.21 13.92
CA ASP A 110 2.07 -14.97 12.55
C ASP A 110 2.35 -13.49 12.25
N GLY A 111 2.02 -12.60 13.18
CA GLY A 111 2.25 -11.17 13.11
C GLY A 111 1.02 -10.36 12.70
N ILE A 112 -0.09 -11.02 12.31
CA ILE A 112 -1.35 -10.37 11.96
C ILE A 112 -2.39 -10.69 13.03
N SER A 113 -3.01 -9.65 13.60
CA SER A 113 -4.02 -9.87 14.63
C SER A 113 -5.22 -10.68 14.14
N ASN A 114 -5.83 -11.44 15.06
CA ASN A 114 -7.05 -12.23 14.85
C ASN A 114 -8.17 -11.41 14.17
N GLU A 115 -8.30 -10.12 14.54
CA GLU A 115 -9.30 -9.22 13.95
C GLU A 115 -9.00 -8.93 12.48
N LEU A 116 -7.73 -8.68 12.13
CA LEU A 116 -7.30 -8.35 10.78
C LEU A 116 -7.36 -9.55 9.84
N GLU A 117 -7.04 -10.76 10.30
CA GLU A 117 -7.23 -11.98 9.52
C GLU A 117 -8.72 -12.22 9.18
N VAL A 118 -9.60 -12.02 10.16
CA VAL A 118 -11.05 -12.15 9.96
C VAL A 118 -11.58 -11.03 9.06
N ALA A 119 -11.06 -9.81 9.19
CA ALA A 119 -11.43 -8.67 8.33
C ALA A 119 -10.97 -8.87 6.87
N SER A 120 -9.79 -9.47 6.69
CA SER A 120 -9.21 -9.80 5.38
C SER A 120 -9.91 -10.97 4.70
N SER A 121 -10.66 -11.77 5.46
CA SER A 121 -11.44 -12.88 4.94
C SER A 121 -12.62 -12.43 4.08
N ASN A 122 -12.82 -13.09 2.94
CA ASN A 122 -13.94 -12.85 2.03
C ASN A 122 -14.73 -14.15 1.74
N ALA A 123 -15.64 -14.10 0.77
CA ALA A 123 -16.49 -15.25 0.44
C ALA A 123 -15.72 -16.44 -0.19
N LEU A 124 -14.52 -16.20 -0.73
CA LEU A 124 -13.69 -17.18 -1.46
C LEU A 124 -12.48 -17.64 -0.65
N MET A 125 -11.92 -16.75 0.17
CA MET A 125 -10.72 -16.98 0.98
C MET A 125 -11.05 -16.65 2.43
N LYS A 126 -10.72 -17.55 3.35
CA LYS A 126 -10.86 -17.34 4.79
C LYS A 126 -9.53 -17.63 5.45
N TYR A 127 -9.09 -16.72 6.30
CA TYR A 127 -7.91 -16.87 7.14
C TYR A 127 -8.34 -17.51 8.47
N ASP A 128 -7.47 -18.33 9.04
CA ASP A 128 -7.75 -19.21 10.16
C ASP A 128 -6.82 -18.81 11.32
N ILE A 129 -7.40 -18.10 12.29
CA ILE A 129 -6.74 -17.47 13.44
C ILE A 129 -6.00 -18.42 14.40
N PHE A 130 -5.90 -19.70 14.04
CA PHE A 130 -5.25 -20.75 14.84
C PHE A 130 -4.14 -21.44 14.04
N ASN A 131 -3.75 -20.90 12.89
CA ASN A 131 -2.84 -21.52 11.94
C ASN A 131 -1.99 -20.46 11.23
N ALA A 132 -0.77 -20.27 11.74
CA ALA A 132 0.22 -19.32 11.24
C ALA A 132 0.68 -19.50 9.78
N SER A 133 0.21 -20.55 9.08
CA SER A 133 0.41 -20.68 7.63
C SER A 133 -0.76 -20.11 6.82
N SER A 134 -1.79 -19.61 7.49
CA SER A 134 -3.02 -19.05 6.96
C SER A 134 -3.07 -17.54 7.16
N THR A 135 -1.98 -16.86 6.84
CA THR A 135 -1.81 -15.42 6.97
C THR A 135 -2.23 -14.70 5.69
N PRO A 136 -2.90 -13.54 5.77
CA PRO A 136 -3.07 -12.65 4.62
C PRO A 136 -1.73 -12.06 4.14
N LEU A 137 -1.72 -11.46 2.96
CA LEU A 137 -0.53 -10.76 2.46
C LEU A 137 -0.43 -9.41 3.17
N ASP A 138 0.80 -9.05 3.50
CA ASP A 138 1.23 -7.81 4.15
C ASP A 138 2.57 -7.45 3.49
N SER A 139 2.54 -6.49 2.58
CA SER A 139 3.61 -6.22 1.62
C SER A 139 4.75 -5.39 2.21
N ASP A 140 4.43 -4.46 3.10
CA ASP A 140 5.39 -3.60 3.79
C ASP A 140 5.77 -4.11 5.19
N PHE A 141 5.08 -5.15 5.68
CA PHE A 141 5.27 -5.79 6.98
C PHE A 141 4.96 -4.87 8.16
N ASP A 142 3.98 -3.97 8.02
CA ASP A 142 3.55 -3.08 9.09
C ASP A 142 2.46 -3.66 10.00
N THR A 143 2.09 -4.94 9.78
CA THR A 143 1.03 -5.73 10.45
C THR A 143 -0.39 -5.47 9.95
N ILE A 144 -0.57 -4.60 8.95
CA ILE A 144 -1.84 -4.34 8.30
C ILE A 144 -1.86 -5.09 6.97
N PRO A 145 -2.79 -6.03 6.76
CA PRO A 145 -2.83 -6.74 5.49
C PRO A 145 -3.23 -5.87 4.29
N ASP A 146 -2.65 -6.13 3.11
CA ASP A 146 -2.84 -5.34 1.87
C ASP A 146 -4.33 -5.08 1.52
N ILE A 147 -5.21 -6.02 1.86
CA ILE A 147 -6.65 -5.89 1.52
C ILE A 147 -7.39 -4.85 2.37
N VAL A 148 -6.83 -4.48 3.53
CA VAL A 148 -7.38 -3.51 4.46
C VAL A 148 -6.47 -2.30 4.66
N ASP A 149 -5.21 -2.39 4.23
CA ASP A 149 -4.29 -1.26 4.21
C ASP A 149 -4.71 -0.19 3.19
N LEU A 150 -4.20 1.02 3.39
CA LEU A 150 -4.43 2.19 2.56
C LEU A 150 -3.16 2.67 1.84
N ASP A 151 -2.00 2.09 2.17
CA ASP A 151 -0.66 2.45 1.72
C ASP A 151 0.23 1.20 1.78
N ASP A 152 0.03 0.26 0.84
CA ASP A 152 0.57 -1.12 0.83
C ASP A 152 2.11 -1.21 0.82
N ASP A 153 2.82 -0.11 0.53
CA ASP A 153 4.29 -0.02 0.55
C ASP A 153 4.85 1.04 1.53
N ASN A 154 3.97 1.73 2.26
CA ASN A 154 4.25 2.78 3.23
C ASN A 154 5.14 3.92 2.71
N ASP A 155 5.12 4.21 1.40
CA ASP A 155 5.90 5.31 0.82
C ASP A 155 5.31 6.71 1.15
N GLY A 156 4.09 6.70 1.72
CA GLY A 156 3.32 7.86 2.12
C GLY A 156 2.28 8.30 1.09
N TRP A 157 2.13 7.60 -0.04
CA TRP A 157 1.08 7.76 -1.02
C TRP A 157 0.00 6.70 -0.83
N PRO A 158 -1.27 7.10 -0.67
CA PRO A 158 -2.32 6.11 -0.54
C PRO A 158 -2.56 5.33 -1.84
N ASP A 159 -2.84 4.03 -1.76
CA ASP A 159 -3.04 3.14 -2.92
C ASP A 159 -4.10 3.68 -3.89
N LEU A 160 -5.16 4.28 -3.35
CA LEU A 160 -6.24 4.88 -4.15
C LEU A 160 -5.74 5.99 -5.09
N ILE A 161 -4.71 6.72 -4.68
CA ILE A 161 -4.09 7.76 -5.49
C ILE A 161 -3.15 7.13 -6.50
N GLU A 162 -2.37 6.16 -6.07
CA GLU A 162 -1.42 5.45 -6.91
C GLU A 162 -2.10 4.70 -8.05
N GLU A 163 -3.16 3.94 -7.76
CA GLU A 163 -3.96 3.22 -8.75
C GLU A 163 -4.61 4.19 -9.77
N ASP A 164 -5.13 5.34 -9.32
CA ASP A 164 -5.71 6.37 -10.20
C ASP A 164 -4.65 7.00 -11.14
N ARG A 165 -3.39 7.06 -10.69
CA ARG A 165 -2.27 7.62 -11.46
C ARG A 165 -1.48 6.59 -12.25
N GLY A 166 -1.64 5.32 -11.91
CA GLY A 166 -0.96 4.17 -12.51
C GLY A 166 0.47 3.96 -12.04
N SER A 167 0.81 4.36 -10.80
CA SER A 167 1.98 3.82 -10.09
C SER A 167 1.69 2.41 -9.55
N ASP A 168 2.73 1.66 -9.21
CA ASP A 168 2.63 0.37 -8.52
C ASP A 168 2.46 0.59 -7.01
N THR A 169 1.43 0.00 -6.40
CA THR A 169 1.10 0.18 -4.97
C THR A 169 1.98 -0.63 -4.03
N PHE A 170 2.83 -1.50 -4.58
CA PHE A 170 3.67 -2.42 -3.82
C PHE A 170 5.18 -2.10 -3.98
N ASP A 171 5.53 -0.95 -4.57
CA ASP A 171 6.91 -0.57 -4.87
C ASP A 171 7.18 0.86 -4.37
N GLU A 172 7.82 0.97 -3.19
CA GLU A 172 8.15 2.23 -2.52
C GLU A 172 8.88 3.25 -3.42
N ASP A 173 9.59 2.76 -4.46
CA ASP A 173 10.32 3.62 -5.39
C ASP A 173 9.45 4.14 -6.55
N ASP A 174 8.26 3.57 -6.81
CA ASP A 174 7.37 3.88 -7.93
C ASP A 174 6.22 4.85 -7.62
N THR A 175 6.39 5.78 -6.69
CA THR A 175 5.41 6.84 -6.41
C THR A 175 4.88 7.59 -7.67
N PRO A 176 3.72 8.29 -7.58
CA PRO A 176 3.25 9.21 -8.62
C PRO A 176 4.27 10.30 -9.00
N PHE A 177 5.24 10.61 -8.15
CA PHE A 177 6.29 11.55 -8.46
C PHE A 177 7.46 10.92 -9.24
N THR A 178 7.79 9.66 -8.99
CA THR A 178 9.01 8.99 -9.47
C THR A 178 8.78 8.12 -10.70
N MET A 179 7.55 7.67 -10.97
CA MET A 179 7.19 6.78 -12.10
C MET A 179 7.67 7.24 -13.50
N TYR A 180 8.01 8.51 -13.67
CA TYR A 180 8.55 9.07 -14.93
C TYR A 180 10.09 9.09 -15.00
N GLY A 181 10.77 8.36 -14.11
CA GLY A 181 12.22 8.18 -14.04
C GLY A 181 12.99 9.26 -13.27
N ALA A 182 12.31 10.30 -12.80
CA ALA A 182 12.84 11.30 -11.89
C ALA A 182 11.67 11.93 -11.12
N SER A 183 11.94 12.43 -9.91
CA SER A 183 10.95 13.17 -9.12
C SER A 183 10.39 14.34 -9.95
N SER A 184 9.11 14.23 -10.27
CA SER A 184 8.44 15.05 -11.27
C SER A 184 7.64 16.21 -10.69
N GLY A 185 7.63 16.37 -9.37
CA GLY A 185 6.82 17.38 -8.72
C GLY A 185 7.11 17.66 -7.26
N PHE A 186 6.30 18.54 -6.70
CA PHE A 186 6.28 18.92 -5.29
C PHE A 186 4.85 19.35 -4.90
N PHE A 187 4.57 19.32 -3.61
CA PHE A 187 3.40 19.95 -3.01
C PHE A 187 3.76 21.31 -2.42
N PHE A 188 2.85 22.27 -2.54
CA PHE A 188 2.87 23.51 -1.79
C PHE A 188 1.71 23.50 -0.78
N VAL A 189 2.05 23.42 0.51
CA VAL A 189 1.07 23.43 1.60
C VAL A 189 1.11 24.80 2.29
N PRO A 190 -0.01 25.54 2.37
CA PRO A 190 -0.07 26.81 3.08
C PRO A 190 0.36 26.65 4.55
N GLY A 191 1.38 27.39 4.97
CA GLY A 191 1.90 27.36 6.34
C GLY A 191 3.08 26.40 6.58
N VAL A 192 3.25 25.39 5.74
CA VAL A 192 4.41 24.47 5.80
C VAL A 192 5.47 24.86 4.75
N GLY A 193 5.02 25.16 3.53
CA GLY A 193 5.90 25.49 2.40
C GLY A 193 5.92 24.38 1.35
N PHE A 194 7.08 24.17 0.72
CA PHE A 194 7.28 23.15 -0.31
C PHE A 194 7.70 21.83 0.34
N THR A 195 7.06 20.75 -0.07
CA THR A 195 7.30 19.39 0.44
C THR A 195 7.14 18.38 -0.69
N ASN A 196 7.81 17.24 -0.57
CA ASN A 196 7.71 16.13 -1.52
C ASN A 196 6.79 15.01 -1.02
N GLN A 197 6.29 15.11 0.22
CA GLN A 197 5.36 14.15 0.79
C GLN A 197 3.94 14.45 0.32
N TYR A 198 3.14 13.40 0.19
CA TYR A 198 1.73 13.51 -0.14
C TYR A 198 0.98 14.35 0.91
N HIS A 199 0.17 15.29 0.44
CA HIS A 199 -0.72 16.06 1.28
C HIS A 199 -2.05 16.32 0.58
N ILE A 200 -3.14 15.86 1.17
CA ILE A 200 -4.49 16.01 0.64
C ILE A 200 -4.93 17.48 0.48
N GLU A 201 -4.46 18.38 1.35
CA GLU A 201 -4.76 19.82 1.29
C GLU A 201 -3.69 20.64 0.54
N GLY A 202 -2.63 19.98 0.07
CA GLY A 202 -1.53 20.62 -0.65
C GLY A 202 -1.90 20.96 -2.10
N PHE A 203 -1.36 22.04 -2.62
CA PHE A 203 -1.38 22.29 -4.06
C PHE A 203 -0.25 21.51 -4.72
N GLU A 204 -0.60 20.47 -5.45
CA GLU A 204 0.34 19.63 -6.20
C GLU A 204 0.77 20.32 -7.51
N VAL A 205 2.08 20.32 -7.77
CA VAL A 205 2.64 20.65 -9.07
C VAL A 205 3.55 19.51 -9.50
N SER A 206 3.04 18.60 -10.30
CA SER A 206 3.78 17.42 -10.78
C SER A 206 3.40 17.04 -12.22
N LEU A 207 4.19 16.16 -12.85
CA LEU A 207 3.81 15.56 -14.13
C LEU A 207 2.64 14.60 -13.99
N SER A 208 2.58 13.81 -12.91
CA SER A 208 1.43 12.93 -12.63
C SER A 208 0.13 13.71 -12.50
N TRP A 209 0.16 14.83 -11.77
CA TRP A 209 -0.95 15.78 -11.68
C TRP A 209 -1.41 16.24 -13.05
N LEU A 210 -0.47 16.72 -13.88
CA LEU A 210 -0.75 17.22 -15.22
C LEU A 210 -1.36 16.14 -16.11
N PHE A 211 -0.84 14.91 -16.07
CA PHE A 211 -1.33 13.82 -16.92
C PHE A 211 -2.71 13.34 -16.52
N SER A 212 -3.01 13.15 -15.22
CA SER A 212 -4.38 12.78 -14.83
C SER A 212 -5.37 13.95 -14.96
N ALA A 213 -4.91 15.20 -14.80
CA ALA A 213 -5.71 16.35 -15.21
C ALA A 213 -6.04 16.28 -16.70
N LEU A 214 -5.06 16.02 -17.57
CA LEU A 214 -5.23 15.92 -19.04
C LEU A 214 -6.09 14.74 -19.48
N SER A 215 -6.08 13.63 -18.74
CA SER A 215 -6.96 12.49 -19.00
C SER A 215 -8.42 12.79 -18.63
N SER A 216 -8.67 13.75 -17.73
CA SER A 216 -10.03 14.19 -17.42
C SER A 216 -10.68 14.87 -18.63
N GLU A 217 -11.91 14.45 -18.95
CA GLU A 217 -12.63 14.80 -20.19
C GLU A 217 -12.83 16.32 -20.40
N LEU A 218 -12.74 17.13 -19.33
CA LEU A 218 -13.06 18.56 -19.36
C LEU A 218 -11.83 19.48 -19.36
N ILE A 219 -10.63 19.01 -19.02
CA ILE A 219 -9.48 19.92 -18.91
C ILE A 219 -8.93 20.35 -20.28
N ILE A 220 -8.94 19.46 -21.28
CA ILE A 220 -8.38 19.72 -22.61
C ILE A 220 -9.01 20.97 -23.26
N PRO A 221 -10.36 21.10 -23.32
CA PRO A 221 -10.97 22.30 -23.87
C PRO A 221 -10.69 23.57 -23.03
N ILE A 222 -10.59 23.47 -21.70
CA ILE A 222 -10.29 24.61 -20.83
C ILE A 222 -8.83 25.07 -21.02
N GLY A 223 -7.87 24.14 -21.09
CA GLY A 223 -6.45 24.42 -21.33
C GLY A 223 -6.18 25.03 -22.70
N LEU A 224 -6.99 24.73 -23.72
CA LEU A 224 -6.87 25.32 -25.05
C LEU A 224 -7.28 26.81 -25.10
N ILE A 225 -8.15 27.28 -24.19
CA ILE A 225 -8.62 28.68 -24.17
C ILE A 225 -7.46 29.68 -23.97
N PRO A 226 -6.61 29.58 -22.92
CA PRO A 226 -5.50 30.51 -22.73
C PRO A 226 -4.45 30.40 -23.84
N ILE A 227 -4.19 29.19 -24.36
CA ILE A 227 -3.28 28.98 -25.49
C ILE A 227 -3.81 29.71 -26.73
N TYR A 228 -5.10 29.57 -27.03
CA TYR A 228 -5.73 30.26 -28.16
C TYR A 228 -5.73 31.79 -27.95
N ALA A 229 -6.02 32.26 -26.74
CA ALA A 229 -5.97 33.67 -26.39
C ALA A 229 -4.56 34.26 -26.54
N PHE A 230 -3.53 33.52 -26.13
CA PHE A 230 -2.12 33.89 -26.31
C PHE A 230 -1.74 33.97 -27.79
N ILE A 231 -2.04 32.93 -28.58
CA ILE A 231 -1.79 32.94 -30.03
C ILE A 231 -2.52 34.12 -30.69
N ARG A 232 -3.78 34.36 -30.33
CA ARG A 232 -4.57 35.50 -30.82
C ARG A 232 -3.90 36.83 -30.45
N PHE A 233 -3.47 37.00 -29.21
CA PHE A 233 -2.78 38.20 -28.73
C PHE A 233 -1.51 38.49 -29.54
N PHE A 234 -0.65 37.49 -29.74
CA PHE A 234 0.57 37.63 -30.53
C PHE A 234 0.27 37.98 -31.99
N ARG A 235 -0.72 37.32 -32.61
CA ARG A 235 -1.12 37.62 -33.98
C ARG A 235 -1.71 39.02 -34.14
N THR A 236 -2.50 39.48 -33.17
CA THR A 236 -3.06 40.85 -33.18
C THR A 236 -1.97 41.89 -32.93
N LYS A 237 -1.01 41.61 -32.02
CA LYS A 237 0.14 42.49 -31.79
C LYS A 237 0.98 42.63 -33.06
N ASN A 238 1.32 41.51 -33.71
CA ASN A 238 2.09 41.53 -34.96
C ASN A 238 1.37 42.30 -36.07
N PHE A 239 0.06 42.12 -36.23
CA PHE A 239 -0.73 42.90 -37.18
C PHE A 239 -0.59 44.42 -36.95
N ARG A 240 -0.77 44.87 -35.70
CA ARG A 240 -0.63 46.30 -35.36
C ARG A 240 0.79 46.83 -35.59
N LEU A 241 1.82 46.01 -35.34
CA LEU A 241 3.21 46.39 -35.61
C LEU A 241 3.46 46.60 -37.10
N PHE A 242 3.00 45.68 -37.95
CA PHE A 242 3.13 45.84 -39.40
C PHE A 242 2.28 46.99 -39.95
N ASP A 243 1.05 47.17 -39.46
CA ASP A 243 0.18 48.28 -39.87
C ASP A 243 0.81 49.65 -39.52
N ALA A 244 1.38 49.78 -38.32
CA ALA A 244 2.12 50.96 -37.91
C ALA A 244 3.37 51.17 -38.78
N ALA A 245 4.15 50.11 -39.02
CA ALA A 245 5.35 50.19 -39.85
C ALA A 245 5.04 50.65 -41.29
N ILE A 246 3.95 50.17 -41.90
CA ILE A 246 3.51 50.61 -43.25
C ILE A 246 3.17 52.11 -43.25
N SER A 247 2.51 52.62 -42.19
CA SER A 247 2.08 54.01 -42.12
C SER A 247 3.23 55.03 -41.99
N GLU A 248 4.36 54.62 -41.41
CA GLU A 248 5.52 55.50 -41.15
C GLU A 248 6.55 55.51 -42.29
N VAL A 249 6.44 54.60 -43.26
CA VAL A 249 7.42 54.45 -44.35
C VAL A 249 7.29 55.57 -45.38
N SER A 250 8.44 56.17 -45.73
CA SER A 250 8.57 57.22 -46.75
C SER A 250 9.33 56.78 -48.01
N LEU A 251 9.86 55.55 -48.05
CA LEU A 251 10.69 55.04 -49.14
C LEU A 251 10.13 53.73 -49.70
N LEU A 252 9.99 53.64 -51.03
CA LEU A 252 9.47 52.46 -51.71
C LEU A 252 10.29 51.19 -51.47
N LYS A 253 11.61 51.34 -51.25
CA LYS A 253 12.51 50.20 -50.97
C LYS A 253 12.17 49.53 -49.64
N ASP A 254 11.92 50.32 -48.60
CA ASP A 254 11.65 49.83 -47.25
C ASP A 254 10.28 49.15 -47.19
N LEU A 255 9.32 49.64 -48.00
CA LEU A 255 8.00 49.04 -48.14
C LEU A 255 8.07 47.61 -48.71
N ARG A 256 8.95 47.36 -49.69
CA ARG A 256 9.19 46.02 -50.25
C ARG A 256 9.86 45.06 -49.25
N GLU A 257 10.70 45.57 -48.35
CA GLU A 257 11.27 44.76 -47.27
C GLU A 257 10.18 44.35 -46.27
N ILE A 258 9.30 45.28 -45.89
CA ILE A 258 8.14 45.00 -45.02
C ILE A 258 7.18 43.98 -45.64
N GLU A 259 6.89 44.08 -46.94
CA GLU A 259 6.05 43.10 -47.65
C GLU A 259 6.65 41.67 -47.55
N LYS A 260 7.97 41.55 -47.68
CA LYS A 260 8.67 40.27 -47.56
C LYS A 260 8.58 39.71 -46.14
N GLU A 261 8.69 40.57 -45.12
CA GLU A 261 8.52 40.19 -43.72
C GLU A 261 7.09 39.73 -43.40
N ILE A 262 6.07 40.43 -43.90
CA ILE A 262 4.66 40.05 -43.74
C ILE A 262 4.41 38.68 -44.36
N ASN A 263 4.92 38.43 -45.57
CA ASN A 263 4.79 37.14 -46.24
C ASN A 263 5.46 36.00 -45.45
N SER A 264 6.64 36.25 -44.85
CA SER A 264 7.30 35.28 -43.98
C SER A 264 6.49 35.03 -42.70
N ALA A 265 5.97 36.08 -42.08
CA ALA A 265 5.16 35.98 -40.87
C ALA A 265 3.82 35.25 -41.10
N MET A 266 3.22 35.37 -42.29
CA MET A 266 2.07 34.55 -42.71
C MET A 266 2.45 33.07 -42.85
N ARG A 267 3.59 32.77 -43.47
CA ARG A 267 4.10 31.39 -43.63
C ARG A 267 4.39 30.73 -42.29
N ASP A 268 4.96 31.48 -41.35
CA ASP A 268 5.26 31.04 -39.99
C ASP A 268 4.02 31.02 -39.06
N ARG A 269 2.82 31.32 -39.58
CA ARG A 269 1.55 31.39 -38.82
C ARG A 269 1.56 32.42 -37.67
N LYS A 270 2.47 33.40 -37.73
CA LYS A 270 2.58 34.56 -36.82
C LYS A 270 1.54 35.66 -37.12
N LEU A 271 0.88 35.57 -38.28
CA LEU A 271 -0.21 36.42 -38.73
C LEU A 271 -1.38 35.57 -39.24
N HIS A 272 -2.60 36.10 -39.13
CA HIS A 272 -3.77 35.50 -39.79
C HIS A 272 -3.80 35.84 -41.27
N THR A 273 -4.39 34.96 -42.08
CA THR A 273 -4.52 35.16 -43.53
C THR A 273 -5.29 36.43 -43.89
N HIS A 274 -6.40 36.72 -43.19
CA HIS A 274 -7.16 37.95 -43.44
C HIS A 274 -6.40 39.22 -43.01
N HIS A 275 -5.64 39.16 -41.89
CA HIS A 275 -4.74 40.26 -41.51
C HIS A 275 -3.70 40.52 -42.60
N GLY A 276 -3.13 39.46 -43.19
CA GLY A 276 -2.22 39.57 -44.32
C GLY A 276 -2.82 40.25 -45.55
N ILE A 277 -4.07 39.92 -45.91
CA ILE A 277 -4.79 40.56 -47.01
C ILE A 277 -5.00 42.06 -46.73
N ILE A 278 -5.39 42.41 -45.50
CA ILE A 278 -5.58 43.81 -45.10
C ILE A 278 -4.26 44.58 -45.19
N LEU A 279 -3.16 44.02 -44.69
CA LEU A 279 -1.83 44.65 -44.75
C LEU A 279 -1.37 44.83 -46.20
N ARG A 280 -1.66 43.86 -47.08
CA ARG A 280 -1.33 43.97 -48.50
C ARG A 280 -2.08 45.12 -49.17
N ASN A 281 -3.38 45.25 -48.93
CA ASN A 281 -4.15 46.40 -49.44
C ASN A 281 -3.62 47.74 -48.87
N ALA A 282 -3.14 47.74 -47.63
CA ALA A 282 -2.53 48.92 -47.02
C ALA A 282 -1.19 49.28 -47.69
N ILE A 283 -0.38 48.29 -48.06
CA ILE A 283 0.86 48.48 -48.85
C ILE A 283 0.53 49.05 -50.22
N GLU A 284 -0.41 48.44 -50.97
CA GLU A 284 -0.80 48.90 -52.31
C GLU A 284 -1.22 50.38 -52.29
N ARG A 285 -2.05 50.78 -51.30
CA ARG A 285 -2.42 52.18 -51.13
C ARG A 285 -1.23 53.09 -50.80
N LYS A 286 -0.27 52.60 -50.01
CA LYS A 286 0.92 53.38 -49.63
C LYS A 286 1.91 53.51 -50.79
N GLU A 287 2.00 52.51 -51.66
CA GLU A 287 2.74 52.59 -52.92
C GLU A 287 2.16 53.70 -53.82
N ASP A 288 0.85 53.73 -54.02
CA ASP A 288 0.17 54.77 -54.81
C ASP A 288 0.44 56.19 -54.25
N GLU A 289 0.36 56.37 -52.92
CA GLU A 289 0.66 57.65 -52.25
C GLU A 289 2.11 58.10 -52.50
N LEU A 290 3.08 57.20 -52.37
CA LEU A 290 4.50 57.53 -52.52
C LEU A 290 4.87 57.78 -54.00
N ASP A 291 4.23 57.06 -54.94
CA ASP A 291 4.40 57.31 -56.37
C ASP A 291 3.83 58.67 -56.77
N ASP A 292 2.61 59.02 -56.31
CA ASP A 292 2.00 60.34 -56.55
C ASP A 292 2.86 61.48 -55.98
N ASP A 293 3.35 61.34 -54.74
CA ASP A 293 4.25 62.31 -54.11
C ASP A 293 5.55 62.47 -54.92
N TRP A 294 6.14 61.37 -55.40
CA TRP A 294 7.32 61.39 -56.26
C TRP A 294 7.06 62.11 -57.60
N PHE A 295 5.91 61.87 -58.23
CA PHE A 295 5.52 62.54 -59.47
C PHE A 295 5.24 64.03 -59.26
N LEU A 296 4.70 64.43 -58.10
CA LEU A 296 4.50 65.83 -57.75
C LEU A 296 5.81 66.56 -57.46
N GLU A 297 6.77 65.90 -56.83
CA GLU A 297 8.06 66.50 -56.45
C GLU A 297 9.10 66.51 -57.60
N TYR A 298 9.14 65.46 -58.43
CA TYR A 298 10.18 65.25 -59.46
C TYR A 298 9.64 65.06 -60.89
N GLY A 299 8.32 65.16 -61.09
CA GLY A 299 7.71 65.02 -62.42
C GLY A 299 8.11 66.14 -63.39
N PRO A 300 8.17 65.87 -64.71
CA PRO A 300 8.54 66.86 -65.69
C PRO A 300 7.51 68.00 -65.74
N THR A 301 7.91 69.22 -65.37
CA THR A 301 7.08 70.42 -65.54
C THR A 301 6.74 70.59 -67.03
N ARG A 302 5.48 70.35 -67.43
CA ARG A 302 5.03 70.68 -68.79
C ARG A 302 5.12 72.19 -68.98
N LYS A 303 6.12 72.65 -69.75
CA LYS A 303 6.08 73.98 -70.37
C LYS A 303 4.80 74.07 -71.19
N LYS A 304 3.83 74.88 -70.76
CA LYS A 304 2.70 75.30 -71.58
C LYS A 304 3.26 76.08 -72.78
N THR A 305 3.33 75.44 -73.95
CA THR A 305 3.45 76.14 -75.22
C THR A 305 2.09 76.75 -75.54
N SER A 306 1.95 78.05 -75.30
CA SER A 306 0.87 78.86 -75.85
C SER A 306 1.21 79.19 -77.30
N THR A 307 0.50 78.56 -78.25
CA THR A 307 0.33 79.05 -79.61
C THR A 307 -1.09 78.73 -80.03
N GLU A 308 -2.00 79.68 -79.77
CA GLU A 308 -3.22 79.84 -80.55
C GLU A 308 -2.83 80.60 -81.83
N GLU A 309 -3.33 80.09 -82.97
CA GLU A 309 -3.19 80.64 -84.31
C GLU A 309 -4.21 81.77 -84.56
N GLU A 310 -3.81 82.69 -85.44
CA GLU A 310 -4.54 83.77 -86.15
C GLU A 310 -5.07 84.98 -85.37
#